data_AF-A0A9D3Z1R4-F1
#
_entry.id   AF-A0A9D3Z1R4-F1
#
_cell.length_a   1.000
_cell.length_b   1.000
_cell.length_c   1.000
_cell.angle_alpha   90.00
_cell.angle_beta   90.00
_cell.angle_gamma   90.00
#
_symmetry.space_group_name_H-M   'P 1'
#
loop_
_entity.id
_entity.type
_entity.pdbx_description
1 polymer ?
#
loop_
_entity_poly.entity_id
_entity_poly.type
_entity_poly.pdbx_seq_one_letter_code
_entity_poly.pdbx_strand_id
1 'polypeptide(L)'
;MDNSEFGSDLAKLSIDSDSVETYVQQFEDEIKVILDKHAPIKEKMQIYRSPNPWFSENILQSNRLLRRSETIWQKYRKQQDYENYKVSLHKYHCELKNEKQLALSQNVLKSKADSKKLYKFVSELTGSKSDNPLPTVQNENTLADTFADYFMQKIEIIQENLKDFDNYTPIAKQVTQLENLEKLTEDEIRKIINQIQTKST
;
A
#
# COMPACT_ATOMS: atom_id res chain seq x y z
N MET A 1 -31.68 -5.00 -22.35
CA MET A 1 -32.71 -4.03 -22.77
C MET A 1 -33.71 -4.79 -23.58
N ASP A 2 -34.97 -4.76 -23.17
CA ASP A 2 -36.02 -5.54 -23.81
C ASP A 2 -36.58 -4.74 -25.00
N ASN A 3 -35.95 -4.91 -26.17
CA ASN A 3 -36.30 -4.16 -27.38
C ASN A 3 -37.74 -4.39 -27.84
N SER A 4 -38.39 -5.45 -27.35
CA SER A 4 -39.79 -5.80 -27.65
C SER A 4 -40.78 -4.78 -27.07
N GLU A 5 -40.51 -4.26 -25.87
CA GLU A 5 -41.40 -3.39 -25.13
C GLU A 5 -41.39 -1.95 -25.69
N PHE A 6 -40.20 -1.46 -26.07
CA PHE A 6 -40.03 -0.17 -26.75
C PHE A 6 -40.79 -0.11 -28.09
N GLY A 7 -40.69 -1.18 -28.89
CA GLY A 7 -41.44 -1.27 -30.15
C GLY A 7 -42.96 -1.30 -29.94
N SER A 8 -43.43 -1.93 -28.86
CA SER A 8 -44.86 -1.95 -28.52
C SER A 8 -45.40 -0.60 -28.07
N ASP A 9 -44.58 0.22 -27.41
CA ASP A 9 -44.96 1.55 -26.95
C ASP A 9 -44.97 2.56 -28.11
N LEU A 10 -44.04 2.44 -29.05
CA LEU A 10 -44.08 3.20 -30.31
C LEU A 10 -45.34 2.89 -31.13
N ALA A 11 -45.77 1.63 -31.18
CA ALA A 11 -46.96 1.22 -31.93
C ALA A 11 -48.28 1.73 -31.33
N LYS A 12 -48.27 2.23 -30.09
CA LYS A 12 -49.43 2.82 -29.41
C LYS A 12 -49.52 4.34 -29.58
N LEU A 13 -48.54 4.97 -30.24
CA LEU A 13 -48.59 6.40 -30.57
C LEU A 13 -49.80 6.66 -31.47
N SER A 14 -50.69 7.52 -31.03
CA SER A 14 -51.88 7.93 -31.77
C SER A 14 -51.92 9.44 -31.80
N ILE A 15 -51.45 10.02 -32.90
CA ILE A 15 -51.31 11.46 -33.05
C ILE A 15 -52.38 11.92 -34.04
N ASP A 16 -53.43 12.52 -33.50
CA ASP A 16 -54.52 13.10 -34.28
C ASP A 16 -54.45 14.63 -34.16
N SER A 17 -54.12 15.30 -35.26
CA SER A 17 -53.95 16.76 -35.30
C SER A 17 -54.31 17.35 -36.67
N ASP A 18 -55.08 18.43 -36.68
CA ASP A 18 -55.56 19.13 -37.88
C ASP A 18 -54.52 20.10 -38.48
N SER A 19 -53.44 20.41 -37.75
CA SER A 19 -52.36 21.30 -38.18
C SER A 19 -51.00 20.60 -38.11
N VAL A 20 -50.13 20.89 -39.08
CA VAL A 20 -48.80 20.26 -39.19
C VAL A 20 -47.92 20.63 -37.99
N GLU A 21 -47.99 21.89 -37.55
CA GLU A 21 -47.19 22.38 -36.42
C GLU A 21 -47.53 21.63 -35.12
N THR A 22 -48.83 21.42 -34.86
CA THR A 22 -49.31 20.72 -33.66
C THR A 22 -49.05 19.23 -33.72
N TYR A 23 -49.05 18.63 -34.92
CA TYR A 23 -48.70 17.23 -35.12
C TYR A 23 -47.22 16.97 -34.76
N VAL A 24 -46.32 17.83 -35.25
CA VAL A 24 -44.87 17.72 -34.97
C VAL A 24 -44.61 17.90 -33.48
N GLN A 25 -45.26 18.88 -32.84
CA GLN A 25 -45.13 19.13 -31.40
C GLN A 25 -45.56 17.92 -30.56
N GLN A 26 -46.73 17.35 -30.85
CA GLN A 26 -47.26 16.17 -30.15
C GLN A 26 -46.36 14.95 -30.35
N PHE A 27 -45.89 14.71 -31.57
CA PHE A 27 -44.95 13.63 -31.87
C PHE A 27 -43.66 13.76 -31.06
N GLU A 28 -43.08 14.96 -31.01
CA GLU A 28 -41.86 15.21 -30.24
C GLU A 28 -42.05 14.97 -28.75
N ASP A 29 -43.17 15.41 -28.20
CA ASP A 29 -43.44 15.27 -26.77
C ASP A 29 -43.73 13.82 -26.39
N GLU A 30 -44.50 13.07 -27.19
CA GLU A 30 -44.76 11.65 -26.95
C GLU A 30 -43.48 10.80 -27.09
N ILE A 31 -42.62 11.09 -28.07
CA ILE A 31 -41.33 10.41 -28.21
C ILE A 31 -40.43 10.68 -27.01
N LYS A 32 -40.37 11.92 -26.50
CA LYS A 32 -39.59 12.23 -25.29
C LYS A 32 -40.07 11.40 -24.10
N VAL A 33 -41.38 11.23 -23.92
CA VAL A 33 -41.95 10.41 -22.84
C VAL A 33 -41.54 8.93 -22.98
N ILE A 34 -41.61 8.36 -24.18
CA ILE A 34 -41.17 6.97 -24.43
C ILE A 34 -39.66 6.85 -24.20
N LEU A 35 -38.89 7.85 -24.64
CA LEU A 35 -37.44 7.90 -24.48
C LEU A 35 -37.05 7.96 -23.00
N ASP A 36 -37.71 8.78 -22.20
CA ASP A 36 -37.45 8.90 -20.76
C ASP A 36 -37.87 7.62 -20.00
N LYS A 37 -38.91 6.92 -20.45
CA LYS A 37 -39.33 5.62 -19.89
C LYS A 37 -38.27 4.54 -20.11
N HIS A 38 -37.73 4.43 -21.32
CA HIS A 38 -36.84 3.33 -21.73
C HIS A 38 -35.34 3.64 -21.59
N ALA A 39 -34.98 4.92 -21.68
CA ALA A 39 -33.61 5.43 -21.59
C ALA A 39 -33.53 6.66 -20.66
N PRO A 40 -33.95 6.52 -19.38
CA PRO A 40 -33.89 7.63 -18.44
C PRO A 40 -32.45 8.12 -18.28
N ILE A 41 -32.29 9.44 -18.18
CA ILE A 41 -31.00 10.04 -17.86
C ILE A 41 -30.57 9.55 -16.48
N LYS A 42 -29.46 8.83 -16.43
CA LYS A 42 -28.85 8.33 -15.19
C LYS A 42 -27.61 9.15 -14.91
N GLU A 43 -27.71 10.02 -13.92
CA GLU A 43 -26.53 10.68 -13.36
C GLU A 43 -25.71 9.64 -12.58
N LYS A 44 -24.45 9.49 -12.97
CA LYS A 44 -23.49 8.67 -12.25
C LYS A 44 -22.40 9.57 -11.70
N MET A 45 -22.21 9.54 -10.39
CA MET A 45 -21.05 10.18 -9.79
C MET A 45 -19.78 9.44 -10.23
N GLN A 46 -18.97 10.09 -11.05
CA GLN A 46 -17.63 9.62 -11.37
C GLN A 46 -16.70 9.99 -10.22
N ILE A 47 -16.34 9.01 -9.40
CA ILE A 47 -15.31 9.19 -8.38
C ILE A 47 -13.96 9.31 -9.11
N TYR A 48 -13.43 10.52 -9.20
CA TYR A 48 -12.09 10.74 -9.72
C TYR A 48 -11.07 10.20 -8.70
N ARG A 49 -10.41 9.10 -9.05
CA ARG A 49 -9.26 8.60 -8.30
C ARG A 49 -8.01 9.07 -9.01
N SER A 50 -7.16 9.82 -8.32
CA SER A 50 -5.86 10.19 -8.88
C SER A 50 -5.12 8.91 -9.27
N PRO A 51 -4.50 8.86 -10.46
CA PRO A 51 -3.72 7.70 -10.86
C PRO A 51 -2.61 7.49 -9.83
N ASN A 52 -2.31 6.21 -9.58
CA ASN A 52 -1.31 5.85 -8.61
C ASN A 52 0.07 6.36 -9.09
N PRO A 53 0.84 7.12 -8.28
CA PRO A 53 2.06 7.78 -8.73
C PRO A 53 3.11 6.88 -9.35
N TRP A 54 3.13 5.59 -8.98
CA TRP A 54 4.07 4.60 -9.50
C TRP A 54 3.50 3.74 -10.63
N PHE A 55 2.36 4.10 -11.21
CA PHE A 55 1.73 3.35 -12.31
C PHE A 55 1.94 4.10 -13.63
N SER A 56 3.13 3.92 -14.21
CA SER A 56 3.55 4.55 -15.46
C SER A 56 2.97 3.85 -16.71
N GLU A 57 3.06 4.51 -17.88
CA GLU A 57 2.66 3.91 -19.15
C GLU A 57 3.46 2.63 -19.47
N ASN A 58 4.70 2.53 -19.00
CA ASN A 58 5.53 1.32 -19.17
C ASN A 58 4.88 0.11 -18.48
N ILE A 59 4.40 0.28 -17.23
CA ILE A 59 3.69 -0.77 -16.49
C ILE A 59 2.39 -1.15 -17.21
N LEU A 60 1.68 -0.16 -17.76
CA LEU A 60 0.47 -0.41 -18.56
C LEU A 60 0.77 -1.27 -19.79
N GLN A 61 1.84 -0.96 -20.52
CA GLN A 61 2.28 -1.75 -21.67
C GLN A 61 2.66 -3.18 -21.27
N SER A 62 3.45 -3.36 -20.21
CA SER A 62 3.80 -4.68 -19.72
C SER A 62 2.61 -5.48 -19.19
N ASN A 63 1.62 -4.82 -18.57
CA ASN A 63 0.36 -5.46 -18.19
C ASN A 63 -0.46 -5.91 -19.41
N ARG A 64 -0.50 -5.11 -20.48
CA ARG A 64 -1.14 -5.52 -21.75
C ARG A 64 -0.47 -6.77 -22.34
N LEU A 65 0.86 -6.81 -22.34
CA LEU A 65 1.64 -7.97 -22.80
C LEU A 65 1.41 -9.20 -21.91
N LEU A 66 1.40 -9.01 -20.58
CA LEU A 66 1.06 -10.06 -19.62
C LEU A 66 -0.31 -10.67 -19.92
N ARG A 67 -1.37 -9.86 -19.99
CA ARG A 67 -2.72 -10.32 -20.30
C ARG A 67 -2.81 -11.02 -21.65
N ARG A 68 -2.09 -10.52 -22.66
CA ARG A 68 -2.04 -11.15 -23.98
C ARG A 68 -1.42 -12.55 -23.89
N SER A 69 -0.27 -12.68 -23.23
CA SER A 69 0.42 -13.97 -23.05
C SER A 69 -0.42 -14.94 -22.21
N GLU A 70 -1.10 -14.44 -21.18
CA GLU A 70 -2.01 -15.22 -20.34
C GLU A 70 -3.18 -15.75 -21.17
N THR A 71 -3.82 -14.90 -21.96
CA THR A 71 -4.94 -15.28 -22.82
C THR A 71 -4.54 -16.37 -23.82
N ILE A 72 -3.37 -16.24 -24.44
CA ILE A 72 -2.81 -17.25 -25.36
C ILE A 72 -2.58 -18.57 -24.62
N TRP A 73 -1.93 -18.53 -23.46
CA TRP A 73 -1.71 -19.73 -22.65
C TRP A 73 -3.03 -20.38 -22.21
N GLN A 74 -4.02 -19.60 -21.78
CA GLN A 74 -5.32 -20.14 -21.38
C GLN A 74 -6.05 -20.81 -22.55
N LYS A 75 -5.91 -20.27 -23.77
CA LYS A 75 -6.55 -20.80 -24.98
C LYS A 75 -5.90 -22.07 -25.50
N TYR A 76 -4.56 -22.12 -25.59
CA TYR A 76 -3.84 -23.20 -26.26
C TYR A 76 -3.17 -24.20 -25.32
N ARG A 77 -2.97 -23.83 -24.04
CA ARG A 77 -2.39 -24.68 -22.98
C ARG A 77 -1.06 -25.36 -23.34
N LYS A 78 -0.26 -24.74 -24.22
CA LYS A 78 1.08 -25.25 -24.58
C LYS A 78 2.12 -24.82 -23.56
N GLN A 79 3.17 -25.64 -23.43
CA GLN A 79 4.30 -25.35 -22.54
C GLN A 79 5.05 -24.08 -22.93
N GLN A 80 5.29 -23.86 -24.23
CA GLN A 80 5.93 -22.64 -24.72
C GLN A 80 5.14 -21.37 -24.35
N ASP A 81 3.82 -21.41 -24.45
CA ASP A 81 2.95 -20.28 -24.11
C ASP A 81 2.99 -19.99 -22.61
N TYR A 82 3.09 -21.05 -21.78
CA TYR A 82 3.25 -20.92 -20.34
C TYR A 82 4.58 -20.27 -19.96
N GLU A 83 5.67 -20.63 -20.64
CA GLU A 83 6.98 -20.02 -20.43
C GLU A 83 6.98 -18.54 -20.82
N ASN A 84 6.37 -18.21 -21.97
CA ASN A 84 6.20 -16.81 -22.40
C ASN A 84 5.36 -15.99 -21.40
N TYR A 85 4.32 -16.59 -20.82
CA TYR A 85 3.53 -15.98 -19.75
C TYR A 85 4.39 -15.71 -18.51
N LYS A 86 5.20 -16.68 -18.06
CA LYS A 86 6.10 -16.48 -16.91
C LYS A 86 7.09 -15.34 -17.12
N VAL A 87 7.68 -15.26 -18.32
CA VAL A 87 8.62 -14.17 -18.67
C VAL A 87 7.91 -12.82 -18.61
N SER A 88 6.70 -12.72 -19.19
CA SER A 88 5.90 -11.50 -19.17
C SER A 88 5.48 -11.10 -17.74
N LEU A 89 5.13 -12.10 -16.91
CA LEU A 89 4.77 -11.90 -15.50
C LEU A 89 5.95 -11.39 -14.69
N HIS A 90 7.12 -12.01 -14.85
CA HIS A 90 8.34 -11.58 -14.20
C HIS A 90 8.71 -10.14 -14.59
N LYS A 91 8.67 -9.83 -15.89
CA LYS A 91 8.94 -8.48 -16.40
C LYS A 91 7.99 -7.44 -15.77
N TYR A 92 6.69 -7.72 -15.76
CA TYR A 92 5.69 -6.85 -15.15
C TYR A 92 5.98 -6.57 -13.66
N HIS A 93 6.29 -7.61 -12.88
CA HIS A 93 6.60 -7.43 -11.47
C HIS A 93 7.91 -6.67 -11.23
N CYS A 94 8.93 -6.89 -12.05
CA CYS A 94 10.19 -6.14 -11.99
C CYS A 94 9.97 -4.66 -12.27
N GLU A 95 9.21 -4.31 -13.32
CA GLU A 95 8.88 -2.92 -13.64
C GLU A 95 8.05 -2.26 -12.54
N LEU A 96 7.02 -2.96 -12.04
CA LEU A 96 6.20 -2.46 -10.94
C LEU A 96 7.03 -2.16 -9.69
N LYS A 97 7.96 -3.06 -9.35
CA LYS A 97 8.87 -2.89 -8.21
C LYS A 97 9.79 -1.69 -8.42
N ASN A 98 10.40 -1.56 -9.60
CA ASN A 98 11.33 -0.49 -9.92
C ASN A 98 10.65 0.88 -9.90
N GLU A 99 9.49 1.02 -10.54
CA GLU A 99 8.73 2.28 -10.57
C GLU A 99 8.24 2.66 -9.17
N LYS A 100 7.76 1.69 -8.39
CA LYS A 100 7.39 1.94 -6.99
C LYS A 100 8.58 2.43 -6.17
N GLN A 101 9.75 1.79 -6.33
CA GLN A 101 10.98 2.20 -5.66
C GLN A 101 11.40 3.61 -6.08
N LEU A 102 11.37 3.93 -7.37
CA LEU A 102 11.70 5.25 -7.90
C LEU A 102 10.77 6.33 -7.34
N ALA A 103 9.45 6.10 -7.39
CA ALA A 103 8.46 7.05 -6.88
C ALA A 103 8.63 7.33 -5.38
N LEU A 104 8.83 6.28 -4.57
CA LEU A 104 9.11 6.42 -3.14
C LEU A 104 10.42 7.17 -2.90
N SER A 105 11.48 6.81 -3.62
CA SER A 105 12.80 7.43 -3.48
C SER A 105 12.75 8.92 -3.84
N GLN A 106 12.03 9.28 -4.90
CA GLN A 106 11.81 10.67 -5.29
C GLN A 106 11.06 11.45 -4.20
N ASN A 107 10.06 10.85 -3.55
CA ASN A 107 9.35 11.50 -2.44
C ASN A 107 10.26 11.73 -1.23
N VAL A 108 11.13 10.76 -0.90
CA VAL A 108 12.17 10.94 0.13
C VAL A 108 13.13 12.07 -0.27
N LEU A 109 13.63 12.09 -1.50
CA LEU A 109 14.53 13.16 -1.96
C LEU A 109 13.86 14.55 -1.97
N LYS A 110 12.58 14.64 -2.34
CA LYS A 110 11.79 15.88 -2.29
C LYS A 110 11.66 16.45 -0.88
N SER A 111 11.78 15.62 0.15
CA SER A 111 11.70 16.07 1.54
C SER A 111 12.92 16.85 2.03
N LYS A 112 14.03 16.92 1.25
CA LYS A 112 15.22 17.80 1.42
C LYS A 112 15.40 18.41 2.83
N ALA A 113 15.63 17.57 3.84
CA ALA A 113 15.91 17.93 5.24
C ALA A 113 14.72 18.35 6.14
N ASP A 114 13.48 18.26 5.67
CA ASP A 114 12.28 18.41 6.50
C ASP A 114 11.88 17.05 7.10
N SER A 115 12.41 16.77 8.30
CA SER A 115 12.14 15.52 9.01
C SER A 115 10.64 15.31 9.25
N LYS A 116 9.88 16.37 9.51
CA LYS A 116 8.43 16.29 9.72
C LYS A 116 7.70 15.79 8.48
N LYS A 117 8.07 16.28 7.29
CA LYS A 117 7.51 15.77 6.02
C LYS A 117 7.89 14.33 5.76
N LEU A 118 9.13 13.93 6.07
CA LEU A 118 9.57 12.55 5.92
C LEU A 118 8.79 11.61 6.85
N TYR A 119 8.68 11.93 8.14
CA TYR A 119 7.92 11.13 9.10
C TYR A 119 6.44 11.06 8.74
N LYS A 120 5.85 12.18 8.29
CA LYS A 120 4.47 12.19 7.78
C LYS A 120 4.32 11.24 6.58
N PHE A 121 5.20 11.31 5.59
CA PHE A 121 5.19 10.42 4.43
C PHE A 121 5.33 8.94 4.84
N VAL A 122 6.24 8.63 5.77
CA VAL A 122 6.41 7.26 6.30
C VAL A 122 5.15 6.79 7.03
N SER A 123 4.53 7.64 7.86
CA SER A 123 3.29 7.31 8.57
C SER A 123 2.11 7.05 7.62
N GLU A 124 2.02 7.82 6.53
CA GLU A 124 1.02 7.61 5.47
C GLU A 124 1.26 6.28 4.74
N LEU A 125 2.53 5.92 4.49
CA LEU A 125 2.90 4.68 3.82
C LEU A 125 2.63 3.44 4.68
N THR A 126 2.89 3.51 5.98
CA THR A 126 2.69 2.40 6.92
C THR A 126 1.27 2.30 7.47
N GLY A 127 0.40 3.27 7.15
CA GLY A 127 -0.94 3.36 7.70
C GLY A 127 -0.95 3.63 9.22
N SER A 128 0.17 4.09 9.78
CA SER A 128 0.32 4.43 11.19
C SER A 128 -0.25 5.83 11.47
N LYS A 129 -1.52 6.02 11.10
CA LYS A 129 -2.28 7.21 11.46
C LYS A 129 -2.71 7.06 12.91
N SER A 130 -1.87 7.48 13.85
CA SER A 130 -2.37 7.84 15.16
C SER A 130 -3.00 9.23 15.04
N ASP A 131 -4.32 9.27 14.83
CA ASP A 131 -5.07 10.54 14.85
C ASP A 131 -4.96 11.23 16.23
N ASN A 132 -4.56 10.48 17.27
CA ASN A 132 -4.17 11.01 18.57
C ASN A 132 -2.97 10.22 19.13
N PRO A 133 -1.83 10.87 19.45
CA PRO A 133 -0.71 10.21 20.13
C PRO A 133 -1.02 9.89 21.60
N LEU A 134 -2.12 10.43 22.14
CA LEU A 134 -2.54 10.20 23.51
C LEU A 134 -3.36 8.90 23.64
N PRO A 135 -3.20 8.16 24.75
CA PRO A 135 -4.08 7.05 25.07
C PRO A 135 -5.53 7.54 25.19
N THR A 136 -6.48 6.71 24.77
CA THR A 136 -7.91 7.02 24.87
C THR A 136 -8.35 6.91 26.33
N VAL A 137 -8.16 7.97 27.12
CA VAL A 137 -8.59 8.04 28.53
C VAL A 137 -9.78 8.98 28.64
N GLN A 138 -10.79 8.60 29.42
CA GLN A 138 -12.02 9.38 29.56
C GLN A 138 -11.85 10.64 30.43
N ASN A 139 -10.85 10.67 31.33
CA ASN A 139 -10.62 11.74 32.28
C ASN A 139 -9.18 12.29 32.21
N GLU A 140 -9.04 13.60 32.09
CA GLU A 140 -7.74 14.30 31.97
C GLU A 140 -6.86 14.13 33.23
N ASN A 141 -7.47 14.15 34.42
CA ASN A 141 -6.73 14.00 35.69
C ASN A 141 -6.07 12.61 35.79
N THR A 142 -6.81 11.55 35.45
CA THR A 142 -6.25 10.19 35.46
C THR A 142 -5.13 10.03 34.43
N LEU A 143 -5.20 10.73 33.30
CA LEU A 143 -4.12 10.73 32.32
C LEU A 143 -2.87 11.44 32.88
N ALA A 144 -3.04 12.57 33.56
CA ALA A 144 -1.94 13.28 34.20
C ALA A 144 -1.25 12.43 35.29
N ASP A 145 -2.04 11.74 36.12
CA ASP A 145 -1.52 10.84 37.15
C ASP A 145 -0.73 9.67 36.52
N THR A 146 -1.28 9.04 35.47
CA THR A 146 -0.57 7.95 34.77
C THR A 146 0.73 8.42 34.10
N PHE A 147 0.79 9.66 33.61
CA PHE A 147 2.03 10.23 33.10
C PHE A 147 3.03 10.49 34.23
N ALA A 148 2.57 11.03 35.37
CA ALA A 148 3.43 11.24 36.53
C ALA A 148 4.06 9.92 36.99
N ASP A 149 3.25 8.88 37.16
CA ASP A 149 3.70 7.54 37.56
C ASP A 149 4.71 6.96 36.56
N TYR A 150 4.43 7.05 35.26
CA TYR A 150 5.32 6.57 34.21
C TYR A 150 6.69 7.27 34.25
N PHE A 151 6.72 8.60 34.39
CA PHE A 151 7.98 9.34 34.44
C PHE A 151 8.74 9.09 35.74
N MET A 152 8.06 8.96 36.87
CA MET A 152 8.68 8.60 38.15
C MET A 152 9.34 7.22 38.07
N GLN A 153 8.60 6.22 37.58
CA GLN A 153 9.14 4.86 37.39
C GLN A 153 10.32 4.86 36.41
N LYS A 154 10.25 5.64 35.33
CA LYS A 154 11.34 5.75 34.36
C LYS A 154 12.59 6.38 34.97
N ILE A 155 12.44 7.38 35.84
CA ILE A 155 13.56 7.99 36.57
C ILE A 155 14.21 6.96 37.51
N GLU A 156 13.40 6.20 38.25
CA GLU A 156 13.92 5.13 39.14
C GLU A 156 14.71 4.09 38.34
N ILE A 157 14.17 3.59 37.23
CA ILE A 157 14.86 2.64 36.35
C ILE A 157 16.19 3.22 35.83
N ILE A 158 16.21 4.48 35.40
CA ILE A 158 17.45 5.11 34.92
C ILE A 158 18.47 5.21 36.07
N GLN A 159 18.04 5.60 37.27
CA GLN A 159 18.93 5.69 38.44
C GLN A 159 19.48 4.33 38.85
N GLU A 160 18.68 3.28 38.83
CA GLU A 160 19.15 1.90 39.09
C GLU A 160 20.19 1.48 38.06
N ASN A 161 19.91 1.68 36.77
CA ASN A 161 20.87 1.37 35.71
C ASN A 161 22.17 2.18 35.84
N LEU A 162 22.11 3.43 36.32
CA LEU A 162 23.30 4.25 36.55
C LEU A 162 24.12 3.81 37.77
N LYS A 163 23.49 3.24 38.80
CA LYS A 163 24.24 2.64 39.93
C LYS A 163 25.08 1.45 39.49
N ASP A 164 24.64 0.70 38.49
CA ASP A 164 25.46 -0.35 37.86
C ASP A 164 26.67 0.24 37.11
N PHE A 165 26.58 1.48 36.62
CA PHE A 165 27.72 2.20 36.02
C PHE A 165 28.77 2.63 37.05
N ASP A 166 28.38 2.98 38.28
CA ASP A 166 29.34 3.35 39.34
C ASP A 166 30.19 2.16 39.83
N ASN A 167 29.74 0.92 39.56
CA ASN A 167 30.52 -0.30 39.78
C ASN A 167 31.52 -0.59 38.64
N TYR A 168 31.53 0.19 37.56
CA TYR A 168 32.63 0.16 36.61
C TYR A 168 33.80 0.92 37.23
N THR A 169 34.72 0.19 37.86
CA THR A 169 36.10 0.65 37.93
C THR A 169 36.51 1.08 36.52
N PRO A 170 36.96 2.32 36.29
CA PRO A 170 37.50 2.71 35.01
C PRO A 170 38.51 1.63 34.63
N ILE A 171 38.36 1.01 33.46
CA ILE A 171 39.41 0.18 32.86
C ILE A 171 40.54 1.15 32.54
N ALA A 172 41.27 1.58 33.55
CA ALA A 172 42.52 2.28 33.41
C ALA A 172 43.49 1.24 32.85
N LYS A 173 43.53 1.16 31.52
CA LYS A 173 44.56 0.50 30.71
C LYS A 173 44.81 -0.97 31.06
N GLN A 174 43.95 -1.84 30.57
CA GLN A 174 44.44 -3.06 29.93
C GLN A 174 44.00 -3.06 28.47
N VAL A 175 44.45 -2.05 27.72
CA VAL A 175 44.59 -2.22 26.28
C VAL A 175 45.78 -3.15 26.11
N THR A 176 45.57 -4.46 26.19
CA THR A 176 46.52 -5.39 25.61
C THR A 176 46.46 -5.13 24.11
N GLN A 177 47.49 -4.50 23.56
CA GLN A 177 47.59 -4.30 22.12
C GLN A 177 47.50 -5.69 21.46
N LEU A 178 46.46 -5.89 20.65
CA LEU A 178 46.26 -7.10 19.85
C LEU A 178 47.26 -7.08 18.69
N GLU A 179 48.54 -7.19 19.01
CA GLU A 179 49.63 -7.12 18.02
C GLU A 179 49.91 -8.47 17.37
N ASN A 180 49.47 -9.57 17.99
CA ASN A 180 49.63 -10.91 17.45
C ASN A 180 48.32 -11.70 17.52
N LEU A 181 47.82 -12.05 16.34
CA LEU A 181 46.71 -12.98 16.16
C LEU A 181 47.30 -14.29 15.62
N GLU A 182 47.39 -15.31 16.46
CA GLU A 182 47.79 -16.64 16.02
C GLU A 182 46.59 -17.44 15.51
N LYS A 183 46.84 -18.33 14.56
CA LYS A 183 45.82 -19.24 14.05
C LYS A 183 45.53 -20.29 15.10
N LEU A 184 44.26 -20.36 15.52
CA LEU A 184 43.77 -21.31 16.49
C LEU A 184 44.00 -22.75 15.99
N THR A 185 44.56 -23.60 16.85
CA THR A 185 44.84 -25.00 16.50
C THR A 185 43.58 -25.87 16.62
N GLU A 186 43.54 -26.99 15.89
CA GLU A 186 42.37 -27.88 15.86
C GLU A 186 42.01 -28.42 17.26
N ASP A 187 43.02 -28.67 18.10
CA ASP A 187 42.82 -29.14 19.48
C ASP A 187 42.18 -28.08 20.38
N GLU A 188 42.53 -26.80 20.19
CA GLU A 188 41.91 -25.69 20.92
C GLU A 188 40.46 -25.48 20.50
N ILE A 189 40.16 -25.62 19.20
CA ILE A 189 38.80 -25.58 18.67
C ILE A 189 37.95 -26.70 19.30
N ARG A 190 38.47 -27.94 19.33
CA ARG A 190 37.78 -29.08 19.97
C ARG A 190 37.51 -28.83 21.45
N LYS A 191 38.46 -28.23 22.16
CA LYS A 191 38.34 -27.89 23.59
C LYS A 191 37.23 -26.86 23.84
N ILE A 192 37.13 -25.83 23.01
CA ILE A 192 36.07 -24.81 23.10
C ILE A 192 34.70 -25.43 22.81
N ILE A 193 34.58 -26.26 21.77
CA ILE A 193 33.32 -26.92 21.41
C ILE A 193 32.80 -27.78 22.58
N ASN A 194 33.70 -28.54 23.22
CA ASN A 194 33.32 -29.39 24.37
C ASN A 194 32.90 -28.58 25.59
N GLN A 195 33.47 -27.38 25.80
CA GLN A 195 33.04 -26.49 26.89
C GLN A 195 31.65 -25.91 26.64
N ILE A 196 31.30 -25.57 25.40
CA ILE A 196 29.99 -25.00 25.05
C ILE A 196 28.87 -26.05 25.22
N GLN A 197 29.15 -27.32 24.94
CA GLN A 197 28.16 -28.40 25.02
C GLN A 197 27.78 -28.83 26.44
N THR A 198 28.48 -28.35 27.49
CA THR A 198 28.20 -28.76 28.89
C THR A 198 27.13 -27.93 29.61
N LYS A 199 26.56 -26.90 28.97
CA LYS A 199 25.36 -26.19 29.49
C LYS A 199 24.11 -26.55 28.68
N SER A 200 23.65 -27.79 28.84
CA SER A 200 22.27 -28.19 28.56
C SER A 200 21.67 -28.77 29.83
N THR A 201 21.09 -27.87 30.63
CA THR A 201 19.99 -28.11 31.58
C THR A 201 19.26 -26.79 31.75
#